data_AF-Q1PQ36-F1
#
_entry.id   AF-Q1PQ36-F1
#
_cell.length_a   1.000
_cell.length_b   1.000
_cell.length_c   1.000
_cell.angle_alpha   90.00
_cell.angle_beta   90.00
_cell.angle_gamma   90.00
#
_symmetry.space_group_name_H-M   'P 1'
#
loop_
_entity.id
_entity.type
_entity.pdbx_description
1 polymer ?
#
loop_
_entity_poly.entity_id
_entity_poly.type
_entity_poly.pdbx_seq_one_letter_code
_entity_poly.pdbx_strand_id
1 'polypeptide(L)'
;YCEYRKTPNGVVLSPVQIGKWLVLFCDEINLPDMDSYGTQRVISFLRQLVEHKGFYRASDQAWVSLERIQFVGACNPPTDPGRKPLSHRFLRHVPIIYVDYPGETSLKQIYGTFSRAMLRLMPALRGYAEPLTNAMVEFYLASQDRFTQDMQPHYVYSPREMTRWVRGICEAIRPLDSLPVEGLVRLWAHEALRLFQDRLVDDPERRWTNENIDIVGHKHFPGINQEEALQRPILYSNWLSKDYMPVNREELRDYVRARLKVFYEEELDVPLVLFDEVLDHVLRIDRIFRQPQGHLLLIGVSGAGKTTLSRFVAWMNGLSIFQIKVHNKYTS
;
A
#
# COMPACT_ATOMS: atom_id res chain seq x y z
N TYR A 1 28.12 7.22 -0.08
CA TYR A 1 27.52 8.56 -0.29
C TYR A 1 28.38 9.69 0.27
N CYS A 2 29.01 9.51 1.44
CA CYS A 2 29.99 10.46 1.99
C CYS A 2 31.37 9.82 2.14
N GLU A 3 32.38 10.65 2.31
CA GLU A 3 33.74 10.26 2.65
C GLU A 3 34.31 11.14 3.77
N TYR A 4 35.25 10.57 4.53
CA TYR A 4 36.01 11.28 5.54
C TYR A 4 37.23 11.93 4.89
N ARG A 5 37.33 13.26 4.98
CA ARG A 5 38.49 14.04 4.51
C ARG A 5 39.26 14.58 5.71
N LYS A 6 40.57 14.37 5.74
CA LYS A 6 41.44 15.02 6.72
C LYS A 6 41.77 16.42 6.23
N THR A 7 41.54 17.40 7.08
CA THR A 7 41.90 18.81 6.85
C THR A 7 42.78 19.29 8.00
N PRO A 8 43.50 20.42 7.85
CA PRO A 8 44.23 21.02 8.97
C PRO A 8 43.35 21.31 10.19
N ASN A 9 42.05 21.57 9.99
CA ASN A 9 41.09 21.87 11.04
C ASN A 9 40.43 20.62 11.66
N GLY A 10 40.82 19.42 11.23
CA GLY A 10 40.28 18.15 11.71
C GLY A 10 39.66 17.30 10.60
N VAL A 11 38.84 16.33 11.01
CA VAL A 11 38.18 15.40 10.10
C VAL A 11 36.84 15.96 9.66
N VAL A 12 36.59 15.96 8.36
CA VAL A 12 35.33 16.41 7.76
C VAL A 12 34.63 15.23 7.10
N LEU A 13 33.34 15.06 7.35
CA LEU A 13 32.46 14.16 6.61
C LEU A 13 31.70 14.97 5.57
N SER A 14 31.92 14.65 4.30
CA SER A 14 31.31 15.37 3.17
C SER A 14 30.83 14.41 2.08
N PRO A 15 29.84 14.80 1.26
CA PRO A 15 29.41 14.00 0.12
C PRO A 15 30.57 13.73 -0.85
N VAL A 16 30.61 12.52 -1.42
CA VAL A 16 31.62 12.14 -2.45
C VAL A 16 31.46 13.03 -3.69
N GLN A 17 30.23 13.43 -4.01
CA GLN A 17 29.96 14.35 -5.11
C GLN A 17 30.36 15.78 -4.74
N ILE A 18 31.38 16.29 -5.42
CA ILE A 18 31.92 17.63 -5.21
C ILE A 18 30.88 18.69 -5.57
N GLY A 19 30.72 19.70 -4.71
CA GLY A 19 29.82 20.83 -4.96
C GLY A 19 28.33 20.54 -4.77
N LYS A 20 27.96 19.33 -4.34
CA LYS A 20 26.57 18.94 -4.09
C LYS A 20 26.26 18.89 -2.60
N TRP A 21 25.01 19.17 -2.26
CA TRP A 21 24.44 18.98 -0.93
C TRP A 21 23.79 17.60 -0.84
N LEU A 22 24.06 16.89 0.26
CA LEU A 22 23.35 15.67 0.62
C LEU A 22 22.21 16.01 1.56
N VAL A 23 21.02 15.52 1.24
CA VAL A 23 19.82 15.65 2.06
C VAL A 23 19.53 14.31 2.69
N LEU A 24 19.71 14.19 4.00
CA LEU A 24 19.30 13.02 4.75
C LEU A 24 17.81 13.16 5.08
N PHE A 25 16.98 12.36 4.38
CA PHE A 25 15.56 12.27 4.66
C PHE A 25 15.31 11.19 5.71
N CYS A 26 14.86 11.61 6.89
CA CYS A 26 14.51 10.74 8.00
C CYS A 26 12.99 10.58 8.01
N ASP A 27 12.50 9.53 7.35
CA ASP A 27 11.09 9.14 7.42
C ASP A 27 10.78 8.54 8.80
N GLU A 28 9.57 8.78 9.30
CA GLU A 28 9.12 8.37 10.64
C GLU A 28 10.09 8.76 11.77
N ILE A 29 10.59 10.00 11.75
CA ILE A 29 11.62 10.48 12.68
C ILE A 29 11.22 10.35 14.16
N ASN A 30 9.93 10.27 14.47
CA ASN A 30 9.41 10.17 15.84
C ASN A 30 9.00 8.74 16.26
N LEU A 31 9.43 7.73 15.51
CA LEU A 31 9.27 6.32 15.83
C LEU A 31 10.29 5.76 16.83
N PRO A 32 11.59 6.17 16.84
CA PRO A 32 12.61 5.57 17.70
C PRO A 32 12.20 5.47 19.16
N ASP A 33 12.58 4.35 19.81
CA ASP A 33 12.30 4.14 21.22
C ASP A 33 13.13 5.04 22.13
N MET A 34 12.53 5.35 23.27
CA MET A 34 13.21 5.99 24.39
C MET A 34 13.99 4.94 25.17
N ASP A 35 15.14 5.32 25.71
CA ASP A 35 15.78 4.52 26.75
C ASP A 35 14.97 4.53 28.06
N SER A 36 15.42 3.75 29.04
CA SER A 36 14.79 3.67 30.36
C SER A 36 14.71 5.01 31.11
N TYR A 37 15.41 6.03 30.64
CA TYR A 37 15.45 7.38 31.20
C TYR A 37 14.68 8.40 30.34
N GLY A 38 13.92 7.95 29.33
CA GLY A 38 13.08 8.81 28.50
C GLY A 38 13.81 9.54 27.36
N THR A 39 15.04 9.14 27.02
CA THR A 39 15.84 9.80 25.97
C THR A 39 15.84 9.02 24.67
N GLN A 40 15.48 9.69 23.57
CA GLN A 40 15.62 9.16 22.21
C GLN A 40 17.03 9.42 21.69
N ARG A 41 17.93 8.42 21.79
CA ARG A 41 19.35 8.57 21.42
C ARG A 41 19.57 9.07 20.00
N VAL A 42 18.77 8.57 19.04
CA VAL A 42 18.85 8.96 17.62
C VAL A 42 18.51 10.44 17.44
N ILE A 43 17.51 10.95 18.16
CA ILE A 43 17.10 12.36 18.08
C ILE A 43 18.12 13.27 18.76
N SER A 44 18.69 12.83 19.88
CA SER A 44 19.81 13.52 20.51
C SER A 44 21.02 13.60 19.59
N PHE A 45 21.28 12.55 18.82
CA PHE A 45 22.34 12.54 17.81
C PHE A 45 22.02 13.48 16.65
N LEU A 46 20.82 13.42 16.06
CA LEU A 46 20.42 14.37 15.01
C LEU A 46 20.51 15.82 15.49
N ARG A 47 20.12 16.10 16.73
CA ARG A 47 20.32 17.41 17.33
C ARG A 47 21.80 17.79 17.39
N GLN A 48 22.68 16.90 17.82
CA GLN A 48 24.12 17.15 17.83
C GLN A 48 24.63 17.54 16.45
N LEU A 49 24.21 16.80 15.41
CA LEU A 49 24.56 17.07 14.02
C LEU A 49 24.08 18.45 13.55
N VAL A 50 22.86 18.87 13.93
CA VAL A 50 22.28 20.15 13.53
C VAL A 50 22.87 21.32 14.32
N GLU A 51 22.99 21.18 15.64
CA GLU A 51 23.44 22.25 16.55
C GLU A 51 24.95 22.48 16.46
N HIS A 52 25.73 21.40 16.47
CA HIS A 52 27.19 21.48 16.52
C HIS A 52 27.85 21.23 15.17
N LYS A 53 27.08 20.92 14.12
CA LYS A 53 27.60 20.63 12.76
C LYS A 53 28.66 19.53 12.76
N GLY A 54 28.50 18.52 13.61
CA GLY A 54 29.49 17.46 13.78
C GLY A 54 29.13 16.46 14.85
N PHE A 55 29.97 15.45 15.01
CA PHE A 55 29.83 14.41 16.03
C PHE A 55 31.18 13.76 16.35
N TYR A 56 31.22 13.00 17.45
CA TYR A 56 32.39 12.18 17.79
C TYR A 56 32.29 10.82 17.14
N ARG A 57 33.33 10.45 16.38
CA ARG A 57 33.41 9.12 15.77
C ARG A 57 33.81 8.09 16.83
N ALA A 58 33.01 7.03 16.97
CA ALA A 58 33.17 6.05 18.04
C ALA A 58 34.50 5.27 17.98
N SER A 59 35.09 5.09 16.79
CA SER A 59 36.30 4.27 16.61
C SER A 59 37.56 4.89 17.22
N ASP A 60 37.69 6.21 17.18
CA ASP A 60 38.91 6.93 17.56
C ASP A 60 38.63 8.17 18.42
N GLN A 61 37.37 8.38 18.82
CA GLN A 61 36.91 9.49 19.64
C GLN A 61 37.25 10.87 19.03
N ALA A 62 37.51 10.93 17.72
CA ALA A 62 37.83 12.16 17.02
C ALA A 62 36.55 12.94 16.68
N TRP A 63 36.62 14.27 16.79
CA TRP A 63 35.57 15.16 16.29
C TRP A 63 35.54 15.15 14.77
N VAL A 64 34.35 14.91 14.21
CA VAL A 64 34.05 14.93 12.78
C VAL A 64 33.09 16.07 12.50
N SER A 65 33.50 17.02 11.67
CA SER A 65 32.65 18.12 11.22
C SER A 65 31.86 17.73 9.97
N LEU A 66 30.61 18.16 9.85
CA LEU A 66 29.77 17.94 8.68
C LEU A 66 29.96 19.07 7.66
N GLU A 67 30.08 18.71 6.39
CA GLU A 67 30.11 19.67 5.28
C GLU A 67 29.09 19.28 4.21
N ARG A 68 28.21 20.22 3.83
CA ARG A 68 27.16 20.05 2.81
C ARG A 68 26.21 18.87 3.07
N ILE A 69 25.81 18.69 4.33
CA ILE A 69 24.79 17.71 4.73
C ILE A 69 23.66 18.46 5.43
N GLN A 70 22.44 18.22 5.00
CA GLN A 70 21.22 18.75 5.61
C GLN A 70 20.27 17.62 6.00
N PHE A 71 19.39 17.89 6.97
CA PHE A 71 18.45 16.91 7.50
C PHE A 71 17.01 17.37 7.26
N VAL A 72 16.18 16.48 6.76
CA VAL A 72 14.73 16.69 6.59
C VAL A 72 14.03 15.51 7.25
N GLY A 73 13.09 15.78 8.15
CA GLY A 73 12.30 14.75 8.81
C GLY A 73 10.87 14.74 8.30
N ALA A 74 10.28 13.55 8.17
CA ALA A 74 8.85 13.36 8.08
C ALA A 74 8.38 12.53 9.27
N CYS A 75 7.22 12.86 9.82
CA CYS A 75 6.61 12.11 10.91
C CYS A 75 5.10 12.31 10.92
N ASN A 76 4.41 11.27 11.40
CA ASN A 76 3.03 11.39 11.84
C ASN A 76 2.91 12.23 13.12
N PRO A 77 1.74 12.81 13.40
CA PRO A 77 1.47 13.46 14.67
C PRO A 77 1.83 12.56 15.87
N PRO A 78 2.34 13.12 16.98
CA PRO A 78 2.67 12.33 18.18
C PRO A 78 1.43 11.79 18.90
N THR A 79 0.22 12.20 18.48
CA THR A 79 -1.06 11.63 18.92
C THR A 79 -1.29 10.23 18.34
N ASP A 80 -0.64 9.88 17.24
CA ASP A 80 -0.85 8.61 16.56
C ASP A 80 -0.22 7.45 17.38
N PRO A 81 -0.86 6.28 17.43
CA PRO A 81 -0.34 5.12 18.17
C PRO A 81 1.11 4.76 17.78
N GLY A 82 1.94 4.54 18.80
CA GLY A 82 3.35 4.17 18.64
C GLY A 82 4.29 5.32 18.29
N ARG A 83 3.79 6.55 18.08
CA ARG A 83 4.61 7.75 17.87
C ARG A 83 4.96 8.40 19.20
N LYS A 84 6.14 9.04 19.26
CA LYS A 84 6.64 9.69 20.49
C LYS A 84 6.90 11.18 20.26
N PRO A 85 6.71 12.05 21.26
CA PRO A 85 7.03 13.46 21.11
C PRO A 85 8.54 13.66 20.91
N LEU A 86 8.91 14.53 19.97
CA LEU A 86 10.29 14.94 19.76
C LEU A 86 10.71 15.96 20.83
N SER A 87 11.97 15.92 21.25
CA SER A 87 12.48 16.87 22.27
C SER A 87 12.47 18.31 21.75
N HIS A 88 11.98 19.25 22.56
CA HIS A 88 12.07 20.70 22.26
C HIS A 88 13.51 21.18 22.01
N ARG A 89 14.51 20.52 22.60
CA ARG A 89 15.92 20.85 22.37
C ARG A 89 16.36 20.55 20.93
N PHE A 90 15.74 19.57 20.28
CA PHE A 90 15.92 19.30 18.86
C PHE A 90 15.04 20.23 18.03
N LEU A 91 13.75 20.32 18.36
CA LEU A 91 12.76 21.10 17.59
C LEU A 91 13.08 22.59 17.50
N ARG A 92 13.77 23.19 18.49
CA ARG A 92 14.21 24.60 18.40
C ARG A 92 15.12 24.91 17.21
N HIS A 93 15.75 23.90 16.61
CA HIS A 93 16.63 24.05 15.46
C HIS A 93 15.93 23.76 14.12
N VAL A 94 14.69 23.24 14.14
CA VAL A 94 14.03 22.68 12.96
C VAL A 94 12.65 23.32 12.78
N PRO A 95 12.38 24.00 11.66
CA PRO A 95 11.03 24.43 11.31
C PRO A 95 10.11 23.23 11.10
N ILE A 96 8.86 23.34 11.57
CA ILE A 96 7.84 22.30 11.44
C ILE A 96 6.76 22.81 10.49
N ILE A 97 6.42 21.99 9.49
CA ILE A 97 5.36 22.27 8.52
C ILE A 97 4.34 21.14 8.62
N TYR A 98 3.09 21.50 8.88
CA TYR A 98 1.97 20.55 8.89
C TYR A 98 1.39 20.43 7.48
N VAL A 99 1.19 19.20 7.02
CA VAL A 99 0.57 18.89 5.72
C VAL A 99 -0.58 17.94 5.97
N ASP A 100 -1.80 18.45 5.87
CA ASP A 100 -3.02 17.65 5.99
C ASP A 100 -3.37 16.96 4.67
N TYR A 101 -4.35 16.06 4.73
CA TYR A 101 -4.95 15.49 3.55
C TYR A 101 -5.65 16.54 2.69
N PRO A 102 -5.60 16.42 1.34
CA PRO A 102 -6.36 17.29 0.47
C PRO A 102 -7.86 17.15 0.71
N GLY A 103 -8.57 18.27 0.77
CA GLY A 103 -10.04 18.27 0.84
C GLY A 103 -10.70 17.75 -0.44
N GLU A 104 -12.00 17.52 -0.39
CA GLU A 104 -12.81 16.91 -1.46
C GLU A 104 -12.58 17.56 -2.84
N THR A 105 -12.66 18.90 -2.92
CA THR A 105 -12.47 19.63 -4.19
C THR A 105 -11.08 19.39 -4.78
N SER A 106 -10.04 19.38 -3.94
CA SER A 106 -8.67 19.10 -4.36
C SER A 106 -8.51 17.65 -4.80
N LEU A 107 -9.10 16.69 -4.08
CA LEU A 107 -9.10 15.28 -4.47
C LEU A 107 -9.76 15.09 -5.84
N LYS A 108 -10.92 15.71 -6.07
CA LYS A 108 -11.61 15.68 -7.37
C LYS A 108 -10.74 16.24 -8.49
N GLN A 109 -10.03 17.34 -8.26
CA GLN A 109 -9.13 17.91 -9.28
C GLN A 109 -7.91 17.03 -9.57
N ILE A 110 -7.26 16.53 -8.51
CA ILE A 110 -6.08 15.66 -8.61
C ILE A 110 -6.45 14.36 -9.34
N TYR A 111 -7.44 13.63 -8.82
CA TYR A 111 -7.85 12.35 -9.39
C TYR A 111 -8.62 12.49 -10.69
N GLY A 112 -9.31 13.61 -10.92
CA GLY A 112 -9.93 13.91 -12.21
C GLY A 112 -8.90 14.06 -13.33
N THR A 113 -7.69 14.54 -13.01
CA THR A 113 -6.58 14.58 -13.97
C THR A 113 -6.07 13.17 -14.28
N PHE A 114 -5.94 12.32 -13.26
CA PHE A 114 -5.54 10.93 -13.45
C PHE A 114 -6.58 10.11 -14.23
N SER A 115 -7.87 10.20 -13.88
CA SER A 115 -8.97 9.51 -14.56
C SER A 115 -9.05 9.91 -16.03
N ARG A 116 -8.93 11.21 -16.35
CA ARG A 116 -8.89 11.69 -17.74
C ARG A 116 -7.68 11.13 -18.49
N ALA A 117 -6.50 11.11 -17.88
CA ALA A 117 -5.30 10.57 -18.50
C ALA A 117 -5.44 9.06 -18.78
N MET A 118 -5.94 8.30 -17.81
CA MET A 118 -6.19 6.87 -17.91
C MET A 118 -7.21 6.53 -19.01
N LEU A 119 -8.37 7.21 -19.02
CA LEU A 119 -9.44 6.95 -20.00
C LEU A 119 -9.14 7.48 -21.41
N ARG A 120 -7.99 8.12 -21.65
CA ARG A 120 -7.54 8.40 -23.03
C ARG A 120 -7.27 7.12 -23.82
N LEU A 121 -6.88 6.05 -23.13
CA LEU A 121 -6.65 4.70 -23.68
C LEU A 121 -7.94 4.09 -24.25
N MET A 122 -9.11 4.51 -23.73
CA MET A 122 -10.43 3.99 -24.10
C MET A 122 -11.33 5.15 -24.57
N PRO A 123 -11.28 5.55 -25.86
CA PRO A 123 -11.98 6.74 -26.34
C PRO A 123 -13.47 6.78 -26.01
N ALA A 124 -14.16 5.64 -26.05
CA ALA A 124 -15.57 5.51 -25.70
C ALA A 124 -15.88 5.86 -24.24
N LEU A 125 -14.89 5.74 -23.34
CA LEU A 125 -15.06 5.96 -21.90
C LEU A 125 -14.66 7.37 -21.46
N ARG A 126 -14.14 8.22 -22.36
CA ARG A 126 -13.64 9.57 -22.00
C ARG A 126 -14.67 10.45 -21.28
N GLY A 127 -15.95 10.33 -21.66
CA GLY A 127 -17.06 11.06 -21.04
C GLY A 127 -17.33 10.67 -19.58
N TYR A 128 -16.83 9.53 -19.13
CA TYR A 128 -17.07 8.99 -17.78
C TYR A 128 -15.95 9.31 -16.78
N ALA A 129 -14.94 10.10 -17.17
CA ALA A 129 -13.82 10.44 -16.28
C ALA A 129 -14.25 11.23 -15.04
N GLU A 130 -15.17 12.17 -15.18
CA GLU A 130 -15.70 12.97 -14.08
C GLU A 130 -16.61 12.15 -13.16
N PRO A 131 -17.64 11.43 -13.66
CA PRO A 131 -18.44 10.51 -12.85
C PRO A 131 -17.60 9.49 -12.07
N LEU A 132 -16.61 8.86 -12.72
CA LEU A 132 -15.69 7.92 -12.08
C LEU A 132 -14.92 8.58 -10.93
N THR A 133 -14.39 9.78 -11.16
CA THR A 133 -13.64 10.50 -10.13
C THR A 133 -14.52 10.87 -8.95
N ASN A 134 -15.73 11.37 -9.21
CA ASN A 134 -16.67 11.74 -8.17
C ASN A 134 -17.10 10.53 -7.34
N ALA A 135 -17.37 9.40 -7.99
CA ALA A 135 -17.66 8.12 -7.33
C ALA A 135 -16.51 7.66 -6.42
N MET A 136 -15.27 7.68 -6.92
CA MET A 136 -14.09 7.29 -6.14
C MET A 136 -13.88 8.20 -4.92
N VAL A 137 -14.00 9.52 -5.09
CA VAL A 137 -13.82 10.48 -3.99
C VAL A 137 -14.93 10.33 -2.95
N GLU A 138 -16.19 10.19 -3.37
CA GLU A 138 -17.31 9.98 -2.45
C GLU A 138 -17.13 8.69 -1.63
N PHE A 139 -16.79 7.57 -2.29
CA PHE A 139 -16.57 6.30 -1.59
C PHE A 139 -15.37 6.36 -0.64
N TYR A 140 -14.28 7.03 -1.04
CA TYR A 140 -13.10 7.24 -0.21
C TYR A 140 -13.44 8.03 1.06
N LEU A 141 -14.14 9.17 0.92
CA LEU A 141 -14.52 10.01 2.05
C LEU A 141 -15.49 9.28 2.99
N ALA A 142 -16.47 8.55 2.45
CA ALA A 142 -17.37 7.73 3.25
C ALA A 142 -16.62 6.63 4.01
N SER A 143 -15.62 5.99 3.39
CA SER A 143 -14.79 4.97 4.06
C SER A 143 -13.92 5.58 5.15
N GLN A 144 -13.34 6.75 4.90
CA GLN A 144 -12.50 7.47 5.87
C GLN A 144 -13.31 7.93 7.10
N ASP A 145 -14.54 8.39 6.90
CA ASP A 145 -15.45 8.79 7.98
C ASP A 145 -15.93 7.58 8.80
N ARG A 146 -16.22 6.46 8.12
CA ARG A 146 -16.81 5.29 8.77
C ARG A 146 -15.82 4.44 9.57
N PHE A 147 -14.60 4.26 9.05
CA PHE A 147 -13.64 3.29 9.57
C PHE A 147 -12.41 4.00 10.14
N THR A 148 -12.35 4.08 11.46
CA THR A 148 -11.31 4.83 12.18
C THR A 148 -10.32 3.90 12.90
N GLN A 149 -9.15 4.45 13.25
CA GLN A 149 -8.12 3.75 14.01
C GLN A 149 -8.59 3.28 15.40
N ASP A 150 -9.63 3.91 15.96
CA ASP A 150 -10.24 3.53 17.24
C ASP A 150 -11.02 2.21 17.15
N MET A 151 -11.54 1.87 15.96
CA MET A 151 -12.21 0.59 15.72
C MET A 151 -11.19 -0.53 15.52
N GLN A 152 -10.22 -0.30 14.64
CA GLN A 152 -9.11 -1.22 14.37
C GLN A 152 -7.84 -0.42 14.03
N PRO A 153 -6.66 -0.77 14.58
CA PRO A 153 -5.44 0.02 14.37
C PRO A 153 -5.01 0.18 12.90
N HIS A 154 -5.37 -0.77 12.04
CA HIS A 154 -5.02 -0.75 10.62
C HIS A 154 -6.06 -0.06 9.73
N TYR A 155 -7.15 0.50 10.29
CA TYR A 155 -8.14 1.28 9.56
C TYR A 155 -7.62 2.70 9.31
N VAL A 156 -6.66 2.78 8.41
CA VAL A 156 -6.02 4.03 7.99
C VAL A 156 -6.26 4.23 6.50
N TYR A 157 -6.91 5.33 6.14
CA TYR A 157 -7.19 5.69 4.76
C TYR A 157 -6.42 6.95 4.40
N SER A 158 -5.81 6.94 3.22
CA SER A 158 -5.01 8.03 2.70
C SER A 158 -5.22 8.17 1.19
N PRO A 159 -4.77 9.27 0.57
CA PRO A 159 -4.72 9.37 -0.89
C PRO A 159 -3.90 8.25 -1.56
N ARG A 160 -3.08 7.47 -0.83
CA ARG A 160 -2.39 6.31 -1.41
C ARG A 160 -3.38 5.26 -1.92
N GLU A 161 -4.48 5.03 -1.21
CA GLU A 161 -5.57 4.14 -1.65
C GLU A 161 -6.15 4.60 -2.99
N MET A 162 -6.45 5.89 -3.13
CA MET A 162 -6.97 6.47 -4.37
C MET A 162 -5.98 6.33 -5.53
N THR A 163 -4.68 6.55 -5.27
CA THR A 163 -3.63 6.33 -6.29
C THR A 163 -3.53 4.85 -6.69
N ARG A 164 -3.63 3.92 -5.74
CA ARG A 164 -3.67 2.47 -6.02
C ARG A 164 -4.90 2.10 -6.83
N TRP A 165 -6.05 2.73 -6.56
CA TRP A 165 -7.31 2.49 -7.27
C TRP A 165 -7.23 2.89 -8.74
N VAL A 166 -6.77 4.11 -9.03
CA VAL A 166 -6.51 4.55 -10.42
C VAL A 166 -5.50 3.63 -11.10
N ARG A 167 -4.41 3.26 -10.43
CA ARG A 167 -3.40 2.37 -11.00
C ARG A 167 -3.96 0.98 -11.30
N GLY A 168 -4.76 0.42 -10.40
CA GLY A 168 -5.41 -0.88 -10.58
C GLY A 168 -6.33 -0.89 -11.79
N ILE A 169 -7.16 0.14 -11.94
CA ILE A 169 -8.01 0.31 -13.13
C ILE A 169 -7.14 0.47 -14.38
N CYS A 170 -6.11 1.32 -14.35
CA CYS A 170 -5.23 1.57 -15.49
C CYS A 170 -4.52 0.31 -16.00
N GLU A 171 -3.98 -0.51 -15.09
CA GLU A 171 -3.30 -1.77 -15.46
C GLU A 171 -4.29 -2.81 -16.01
N ALA A 172 -5.52 -2.84 -15.50
CA ALA A 172 -6.55 -3.74 -16.00
C ALA A 172 -7.08 -3.34 -17.39
N ILE A 173 -7.22 -2.04 -17.68
CA ILE A 173 -7.71 -1.58 -18.99
C ILE A 173 -6.63 -1.53 -20.08
N ARG A 174 -5.35 -1.33 -19.71
CA ARG A 174 -4.26 -1.14 -20.69
C ARG A 174 -4.15 -2.25 -21.75
N PRO A 175 -4.26 -3.56 -21.42
CA PRO A 175 -4.12 -4.61 -22.43
C PRO A 175 -5.38 -4.84 -23.26
N LEU A 176 -6.52 -4.23 -22.91
CA LEU A 176 -7.80 -4.47 -23.58
C LEU A 176 -7.93 -3.60 -24.83
N ASP A 177 -8.59 -4.13 -25.86
CA ASP A 177 -8.91 -3.36 -27.09
C ASP A 177 -10.12 -2.45 -26.90
N SER A 178 -11.10 -2.90 -26.12
CA SER A 178 -12.31 -2.14 -25.80
C SER A 178 -12.89 -2.56 -24.45
N LEU A 179 -13.62 -1.65 -23.81
CA LEU A 179 -14.32 -1.91 -22.56
C LEU A 179 -15.64 -1.11 -22.54
N PRO A 180 -16.79 -1.76 -22.34
CA PRO A 180 -18.06 -1.05 -22.16
C PRO A 180 -18.09 -0.31 -20.81
N VAL A 181 -19.04 0.60 -20.65
CA VAL A 181 -19.16 1.42 -19.43
C VAL A 181 -19.47 0.54 -18.21
N GLU A 182 -20.33 -0.46 -18.39
CA GLU A 182 -20.66 -1.48 -17.38
C GLU A 182 -19.39 -2.21 -16.91
N GLY A 183 -18.48 -2.53 -17.84
CA GLY A 183 -17.19 -3.15 -17.54
C GLY A 183 -16.28 -2.23 -16.73
N LEU A 184 -16.25 -0.93 -17.04
CA LEU A 184 -15.52 0.08 -16.25
C LEU A 184 -16.07 0.18 -14.83
N VAL A 185 -17.40 0.22 -14.66
CA VAL A 185 -18.03 0.31 -13.34
C VAL A 185 -17.79 -0.96 -12.53
N ARG A 186 -17.87 -2.13 -13.16
CA ARG A 186 -17.53 -3.40 -12.50
C ARG A 186 -16.08 -3.45 -12.03
N LEU A 187 -15.15 -2.96 -12.86
CA LEU A 187 -13.72 -2.92 -12.52
C LEU A 187 -13.43 -1.91 -11.41
N TRP A 188 -14.09 -0.74 -11.44
CA TRP A 188 -14.06 0.23 -10.35
C TRP A 188 -14.51 -0.39 -9.03
N ALA A 189 -15.65 -1.10 -9.03
CA ALA A 189 -16.19 -1.78 -7.86
C ALA A 189 -15.25 -2.89 -7.35
N HIS A 190 -14.69 -3.70 -8.25
CA HIS A 190 -13.70 -4.73 -7.90
C HIS A 190 -12.50 -4.13 -7.16
N GLU A 191 -11.90 -3.09 -7.71
CA GLU A 191 -10.75 -2.43 -7.09
C GLU A 191 -11.14 -1.74 -5.77
N ALA A 192 -12.37 -1.26 -5.63
CA ALA A 192 -12.90 -0.76 -4.36
C ALA A 192 -12.90 -1.85 -3.29
N LEU A 193 -13.45 -3.03 -3.60
CA LEU A 193 -13.49 -4.17 -2.69
C LEU A 193 -12.07 -4.59 -2.27
N ARG A 194 -11.14 -4.68 -3.22
CA ARG A 194 -9.74 -5.04 -2.94
C ARG A 194 -9.00 -4.02 -2.07
N LEU A 195 -9.30 -2.73 -2.20
CA LEU A 195 -8.56 -1.68 -1.48
C LEU A 195 -9.17 -1.34 -0.12
N PHE A 196 -10.50 -1.40 -0.01
CA PHE A 196 -11.25 -0.92 1.16
C PHE A 196 -11.92 -2.04 1.94
N GLN A 197 -12.39 -3.11 1.30
CA GLN A 197 -13.07 -4.21 2.01
C GLN A 197 -12.10 -5.27 2.54
N ASP A 198 -11.03 -5.58 1.81
CA ASP A 198 -10.11 -6.68 2.17
C ASP A 198 -9.40 -6.47 3.53
N ARG A 199 -9.32 -5.23 4.02
CA ARG A 199 -8.76 -4.89 5.33
C ARG A 199 -9.76 -5.00 6.48
N LEU A 200 -11.06 -5.09 6.18
CA LEU A 200 -12.13 -5.09 7.18
C LEU A 200 -12.22 -6.43 7.91
N VAL A 201 -12.58 -6.37 9.19
CA VAL A 201 -12.56 -7.52 10.10
C VAL A 201 -13.93 -8.18 10.17
N ASP A 202 -14.99 -7.38 10.30
CA ASP A 202 -16.33 -7.90 10.62
C ASP A 202 -17.24 -7.95 9.40
N ASP A 203 -18.15 -8.92 9.36
CA ASP A 203 -19.10 -9.10 8.26
C ASP A 203 -20.08 -7.93 8.05
N PRO A 204 -20.59 -7.25 9.10
CA PRO A 204 -21.37 -6.03 8.91
C PRO A 204 -20.59 -4.92 8.17
N GLU A 205 -19.28 -4.79 8.40
CA GLU A 205 -18.43 -3.80 7.73
C GLU A 205 -18.25 -4.15 6.24
N ARG A 206 -18.09 -5.44 5.94
CA ARG A 206 -18.04 -5.97 4.56
C ARG A 206 -19.37 -5.80 3.84
N ARG A 207 -20.51 -5.99 4.54
CA ARG A 207 -21.83 -5.71 3.96
C ARG A 207 -22.01 -4.23 3.66
N TRP A 208 -21.64 -3.36 4.59
CA TRP A 208 -21.69 -1.90 4.39
C TRP A 208 -20.90 -1.46 3.15
N THR A 209 -19.68 -1.99 2.96
CA THR A 209 -18.88 -1.63 1.78
C THR A 209 -19.52 -2.09 0.48
N ASN A 210 -20.15 -3.26 0.43
CA ASN A 210 -20.91 -3.71 -0.74
C ASN A 210 -22.12 -2.79 -1.02
N GLU A 211 -22.92 -2.49 0.00
CA GLU A 211 -24.09 -1.62 -0.11
C GLU A 211 -23.70 -0.20 -0.56
N ASN A 212 -22.61 0.34 -0.01
CA ASN A 212 -22.12 1.66 -0.36
C ASN A 212 -21.58 1.73 -1.80
N ILE A 213 -20.95 0.65 -2.30
CA ILE A 213 -20.57 0.55 -3.72
C ILE A 213 -21.80 0.64 -4.62
N ASP A 214 -22.90 -0.04 -4.26
CA ASP A 214 -24.14 0.00 -5.03
C ASP A 214 -24.74 1.40 -5.02
N ILE A 215 -24.84 2.04 -3.84
CA ILE A 215 -25.37 3.40 -3.70
C ILE A 215 -24.57 4.39 -4.55
N VAL A 216 -23.24 4.34 -4.46
CA VAL A 216 -22.35 5.23 -5.21
C VAL A 216 -22.42 4.93 -6.72
N GLY A 217 -22.48 3.66 -7.11
CA GLY A 217 -22.70 3.24 -8.50
C GLY A 217 -24.01 3.78 -9.08
N HIS A 218 -25.12 3.62 -8.34
CA HIS A 218 -26.44 4.14 -8.68
C HIS A 218 -26.45 5.64 -8.89
N LYS A 219 -25.78 6.37 -8.01
CA LYS A 219 -25.72 7.82 -8.05
C LYS A 219 -24.92 8.37 -9.23
N HIS A 220 -23.74 7.83 -9.51
CA HIS A 220 -22.81 8.41 -10.50
C HIS A 220 -22.95 7.82 -11.90
N PHE A 221 -23.59 6.66 -12.07
CA PHE A 221 -23.75 5.99 -13.37
C PHE A 221 -25.21 5.63 -13.69
N PRO A 222 -26.17 6.58 -13.70
CA PRO A 222 -27.60 6.27 -13.80
C PRO A 222 -28.05 5.64 -15.14
N GLY A 223 -27.24 5.74 -16.20
CA GLY A 223 -27.61 5.30 -17.56
C GLY A 223 -27.16 3.90 -17.97
N ILE A 224 -26.57 3.12 -17.07
CA ILE A 224 -26.06 1.76 -17.38
C ILE A 224 -26.90 0.67 -16.73
N ASN A 225 -26.78 -0.57 -17.23
CA ASN A 225 -27.36 -1.74 -16.58
C ASN A 225 -26.56 -2.10 -15.32
N GLN A 226 -26.95 -1.53 -14.18
CA GLN A 226 -26.22 -1.69 -12.92
C GLN A 226 -26.38 -3.06 -12.29
N GLU A 227 -27.53 -3.71 -12.51
CA GLU A 227 -27.77 -5.08 -12.02
C GLU A 227 -26.76 -6.05 -12.62
N GLU A 228 -26.44 -5.86 -13.91
CA GLU A 228 -25.42 -6.64 -14.60
C GLU A 228 -24.00 -6.21 -14.20
N ALA A 229 -23.71 -4.90 -14.20
CA ALA A 229 -22.37 -4.39 -13.89
C ALA A 229 -21.91 -4.78 -12.48
N LEU A 230 -22.80 -4.65 -11.48
CA LEU A 230 -22.52 -4.88 -10.07
C LEU A 230 -23.03 -6.24 -9.58
N GLN A 231 -23.32 -7.18 -10.48
CA GLN A 231 -23.72 -8.54 -10.10
C GLN A 231 -22.62 -9.23 -9.29
N ARG A 232 -22.98 -9.76 -8.11
CA ARG A 232 -22.07 -10.56 -7.29
C ARG A 232 -22.09 -12.02 -7.77
N PRO A 233 -20.96 -12.75 -7.68
CA PRO A 233 -19.67 -12.30 -7.17
C PRO A 233 -18.89 -11.43 -8.17
N ILE A 234 -18.04 -10.55 -7.65
CA ILE A 234 -17.12 -9.72 -8.45
C ILE A 234 -15.73 -10.36 -8.36
N LEU A 235 -15.41 -11.22 -9.34
CA LEU A 235 -14.14 -11.94 -9.42
C LEU A 235 -13.41 -11.52 -10.70
N TYR A 236 -12.11 -11.24 -10.58
CA TYR A 236 -11.23 -10.94 -11.71
C TYR A 236 -9.99 -11.82 -11.67
N SER A 237 -9.57 -12.29 -12.85
CA SER A 237 -8.37 -13.12 -13.00
C SER A 237 -7.84 -13.03 -14.43
N ASN A 238 -6.59 -13.44 -14.62
CA ASN A 238 -5.98 -13.73 -15.92
C ASN A 238 -5.52 -15.19 -16.00
N TRP A 239 -6.12 -16.08 -15.21
CA TRP A 239 -5.80 -17.50 -15.25
C TRP A 239 -6.57 -18.26 -16.32
N LEU A 240 -7.80 -17.81 -16.62
CA LEU A 240 -8.66 -18.39 -17.65
C LEU A 240 -8.48 -17.72 -19.02
N SER A 241 -7.93 -16.50 -19.03
CA SER A 241 -7.75 -15.65 -20.20
C SER A 241 -6.37 -14.99 -20.17
N LYS A 242 -5.87 -14.56 -21.34
CA LYS A 242 -4.61 -13.82 -21.41
C LYS A 242 -4.67 -12.50 -20.62
N ASP A 243 -5.79 -11.81 -20.71
CA ASP A 243 -6.00 -10.49 -20.11
C ASP A 243 -6.74 -10.60 -18.78
N TYR A 244 -6.57 -9.59 -17.93
CA TYR A 244 -7.20 -9.55 -16.60
C TYR A 244 -8.65 -9.10 -16.71
N MET A 245 -9.57 -10.05 -16.57
CA MET A 245 -10.99 -9.87 -16.89
C MET A 245 -11.90 -10.48 -15.82
N PRO A 246 -13.20 -10.13 -15.80
CA PRO A 246 -14.18 -10.81 -14.96
C PRO A 246 -14.23 -12.31 -15.28
N VAL A 247 -14.35 -13.15 -14.25
CA VAL A 247 -14.42 -14.62 -14.40
C VAL A 247 -15.65 -15.21 -13.71
N ASN A 248 -16.21 -16.28 -14.29
CA ASN A 248 -17.28 -17.05 -13.66
C ASN A 248 -16.72 -17.88 -12.49
N ARG A 249 -17.49 -17.97 -11.40
CA ARG A 249 -17.08 -18.71 -10.20
C ARG A 249 -16.87 -20.20 -10.46
N GLU A 250 -17.76 -20.85 -11.21
CA GLU A 250 -17.70 -22.30 -11.42
C GLU A 250 -16.52 -22.68 -12.31
N GLU A 251 -16.30 -21.93 -13.40
CA GLU A 251 -15.13 -22.13 -14.27
C GLU A 251 -13.81 -21.91 -13.51
N LEU A 252 -13.75 -20.85 -12.70
CA LEU A 252 -12.60 -20.60 -11.84
C LEU A 252 -12.40 -21.73 -10.82
N ARG A 253 -13.47 -22.23 -10.22
CA ARG A 253 -13.42 -23.33 -9.25
C ARG A 253 -12.83 -24.58 -9.89
N ASP A 254 -13.28 -24.94 -11.08
CA ASP A 254 -12.79 -26.12 -11.79
C ASP A 254 -11.32 -25.96 -12.22
N TYR A 255 -10.93 -24.77 -12.69
CA TYR A 255 -9.54 -24.46 -12.98
C TYR A 255 -8.65 -24.59 -11.74
N VAL A 256 -9.02 -23.96 -10.62
CA VAL A 256 -8.24 -24.02 -9.38
C VAL A 256 -8.19 -25.46 -8.85
N ARG A 257 -9.29 -26.22 -8.95
CA ARG A 257 -9.33 -27.64 -8.56
C ARG A 257 -8.35 -28.47 -9.38
N ALA A 258 -8.27 -28.25 -10.69
CA ALA A 258 -7.31 -28.93 -11.55
C ALA A 258 -5.87 -28.55 -11.19
N ARG A 259 -5.60 -27.27 -10.96
CA ARG A 259 -4.26 -26.77 -10.58
C ARG A 259 -3.80 -27.25 -9.21
N LEU A 260 -4.70 -27.37 -8.25
CA LEU A 260 -4.38 -27.89 -6.93
C LEU A 260 -3.93 -29.35 -6.97
N LYS A 261 -4.51 -30.19 -7.85
CA LYS A 261 -4.06 -31.58 -8.02
C LYS A 261 -2.59 -31.64 -8.43
N VAL A 262 -2.21 -30.84 -9.42
CA VAL A 262 -0.81 -30.74 -9.89
C VAL A 262 0.10 -30.20 -8.78
N PHE A 263 -0.34 -29.17 -8.06
CA PHE A 263 0.42 -28.61 -6.95
C PHE A 263 0.68 -29.64 -5.83
N TYR A 264 -0.26 -30.56 -5.56
CA TYR A 264 -0.06 -31.60 -4.56
C TYR A 264 1.00 -32.62 -4.97
N GLU A 265 1.03 -32.97 -6.26
CA GLU A 265 2.02 -33.91 -6.80
C GLU A 265 3.43 -33.30 -6.79
N GLU A 266 3.57 -31.99 -7.00
CA GLU A 266 4.86 -31.32 -7.13
C GLU A 266 5.44 -30.79 -5.80
N GLU A 267 4.62 -30.20 -4.92
CA GLU A 267 5.13 -29.36 -3.81
C GLU A 267 4.74 -29.85 -2.41
N LEU A 268 3.49 -30.28 -2.22
CA LEU A 268 2.92 -30.53 -0.88
C LEU A 268 1.81 -31.57 -0.90
N ASP A 269 1.99 -32.66 -0.16
CA ASP A 269 0.95 -33.67 0.09
C ASP A 269 -0.04 -33.23 1.19
N VAL A 270 -0.72 -32.10 1.00
CA VAL A 270 -1.74 -31.58 1.92
C VAL A 270 -3.04 -31.29 1.16
N PRO A 271 -4.09 -32.11 1.31
CA PRO A 271 -5.35 -31.90 0.59
C PRO A 271 -6.08 -30.66 1.13
N LEU A 272 -6.13 -29.59 0.34
CA LEU A 272 -6.99 -28.43 0.59
C LEU A 272 -8.41 -28.69 0.07
N VAL A 273 -9.39 -28.30 0.87
CA VAL A 273 -10.80 -28.24 0.48
C VAL A 273 -11.08 -26.88 -0.13
N LEU A 274 -11.61 -26.85 -1.35
CA LEU A 274 -12.03 -25.63 -2.02
C LEU A 274 -13.44 -25.22 -1.60
N PHE A 275 -13.57 -23.97 -1.15
CA PHE A 275 -14.83 -23.28 -0.90
C PHE A 275 -14.74 -21.86 -1.47
N ASP A 276 -15.86 -21.14 -1.54
CA ASP A 276 -15.98 -19.89 -2.30
C ASP A 276 -15.03 -18.80 -1.80
N GLU A 277 -14.84 -18.72 -0.49
CA GLU A 277 -13.93 -17.77 0.13
C GLU A 277 -12.47 -18.07 -0.21
N VAL A 278 -12.09 -19.34 -0.42
CA VAL A 278 -10.74 -19.71 -0.88
C VAL A 278 -10.48 -19.15 -2.27
N LEU A 279 -11.46 -19.25 -3.18
CA LEU A 279 -11.34 -18.72 -4.54
C LEU A 279 -11.11 -17.21 -4.50
N ASP A 280 -11.83 -16.50 -3.63
CA ASP A 280 -11.63 -15.06 -3.48
C ASP A 280 -10.24 -14.76 -2.90
N HIS A 281 -9.81 -15.47 -1.85
CA HIS A 281 -8.49 -15.28 -1.24
C HIS A 281 -7.32 -15.53 -2.20
N VAL A 282 -7.38 -16.57 -3.03
CA VAL A 282 -6.28 -16.83 -3.98
C VAL A 282 -6.19 -15.73 -5.04
N LEU A 283 -7.31 -15.16 -5.48
CA LEU A 283 -7.32 -14.02 -6.40
C LEU A 283 -6.79 -12.73 -5.74
N ARG A 284 -7.09 -12.51 -4.45
CA ARG A 284 -6.51 -11.39 -3.68
C ARG A 284 -4.98 -11.48 -3.61
N ILE A 285 -4.46 -12.68 -3.33
CA ILE A 285 -3.02 -12.94 -3.27
C ILE A 285 -2.40 -12.74 -4.67
N ASP A 286 -3.01 -13.31 -5.71
CA ASP A 286 -2.53 -13.23 -7.09
C ASP A 286 -2.36 -11.79 -7.55
N ARG A 287 -3.39 -10.97 -7.32
CA ARG A 287 -3.37 -9.55 -7.64
C ARG A 287 -2.18 -8.83 -7.00
N ILE A 288 -1.83 -9.13 -5.75
CA ILE A 288 -0.72 -8.49 -5.04
C ILE A 288 0.63 -8.99 -5.58
N PHE A 289 0.78 -10.30 -5.82
CA PHE A 289 2.02 -10.87 -6.37
C PHE A 289 2.36 -10.38 -7.77
N ARG A 290 1.34 -10.03 -8.56
CA ARG A 290 1.52 -9.45 -9.90
C ARG A 290 1.91 -7.97 -9.89
N GLN A 291 1.73 -7.28 -8.77
CA GLN A 291 2.07 -5.86 -8.66
C GLN A 291 3.57 -5.66 -8.39
N PRO A 292 4.24 -4.72 -9.08
CA PRO A 292 5.60 -4.35 -8.71
C PRO A 292 5.60 -3.77 -7.30
N GLN A 293 6.56 -4.20 -6.47
CA GLN A 293 6.61 -3.86 -5.03
C GLN A 293 5.37 -4.33 -4.24
N GLY A 294 4.76 -5.44 -4.67
CA GLY A 294 3.67 -6.10 -3.95
C GLY A 294 4.15 -6.70 -2.64
N HIS A 295 3.60 -6.20 -1.52
CA HIS A 295 3.81 -6.76 -0.20
C HIS A 295 2.46 -7.16 0.39
N LEU A 296 2.40 -8.31 1.04
CA LEU A 296 1.18 -8.89 1.57
C LEU A 296 1.33 -9.24 3.05
N LEU A 297 0.35 -8.83 3.86
CA LEU A 297 0.19 -9.24 5.25
C LEU A 297 -1.13 -10.00 5.37
N LEU A 298 -1.07 -11.30 5.68
CA LEU A 298 -2.25 -12.14 5.86
C LEU A 298 -2.57 -12.29 7.35
N ILE A 299 -3.61 -11.61 7.81
CA ILE A 299 -4.13 -11.70 9.17
C ILE A 299 -5.22 -12.76 9.23
N GLY A 300 -5.15 -13.68 10.20
CA GLY A 300 -6.18 -14.67 10.44
C GLY A 300 -5.73 -15.75 11.41
N VAL A 301 -6.66 -16.59 11.86
CA VAL A 301 -6.40 -17.63 12.86
C VAL A 301 -5.38 -18.68 12.38
N SER A 302 -4.66 -19.29 13.32
CA SER A 302 -3.79 -20.42 13.01
C SER A 302 -4.60 -21.56 12.38
N GLY A 303 -4.03 -22.27 11.41
CA GLY A 303 -4.73 -23.33 10.68
C GLY A 303 -5.62 -22.87 9.52
N ALA A 304 -5.85 -21.56 9.33
CA ALA A 304 -6.67 -21.03 8.21
C ALA A 304 -6.05 -21.19 6.81
N GLY A 305 -4.96 -21.96 6.65
CA GLY A 305 -4.35 -22.23 5.35
C GLY A 305 -3.59 -21.06 4.69
N LYS A 306 -3.43 -19.90 5.37
CA LYS A 306 -2.79 -18.68 4.82
C LYS A 306 -1.46 -18.93 4.11
N THR A 307 -0.56 -19.67 4.76
CA THR A 307 0.76 -20.01 4.21
C THR A 307 0.65 -20.96 3.02
N THR A 308 -0.27 -21.93 3.07
CA THR A 308 -0.45 -22.88 1.97
C THR A 308 -1.05 -22.18 0.75
N LEU A 309 -2.02 -21.29 0.94
CA LEU A 309 -2.62 -20.51 -0.15
C LEU A 309 -1.60 -19.56 -0.78
N SER A 310 -0.77 -18.88 0.03
CA SER A 310 0.28 -18.01 -0.54
C SER A 310 1.34 -18.80 -1.30
N ARG A 311 1.71 -20.01 -0.84
CA ARG A 311 2.60 -20.91 -1.58
C ARG A 311 1.98 -21.40 -2.89
N PHE A 312 0.70 -21.79 -2.87
CA PHE A 312 -0.01 -22.22 -4.07
C PHE A 312 -0.03 -21.13 -5.14
N VAL A 313 -0.37 -19.89 -4.75
CA VAL A 313 -0.42 -18.76 -5.69
C VAL A 313 0.98 -18.34 -6.15
N ALA A 314 2.00 -18.47 -5.30
CA ALA A 314 3.40 -18.27 -5.71
C ALA A 314 3.83 -19.29 -6.77
N TRP A 315 3.53 -20.58 -6.55
CA TRP A 315 3.78 -21.65 -7.51
C TRP A 315 3.06 -21.41 -8.84
N MET A 316 1.78 -21.04 -8.81
CA MET A 316 1.01 -20.71 -10.02
C MET A 316 1.62 -19.57 -10.84
N ASN A 317 2.24 -18.60 -10.16
CA ASN A 317 2.91 -17.46 -10.79
C ASN A 317 4.40 -17.72 -11.10
N GLY A 318 4.91 -18.93 -10.86
CA GLY A 318 6.32 -19.27 -11.07
C GLY A 318 7.28 -18.53 -10.12
N LEU A 319 6.80 -18.10 -8.96
CA LEU A 319 7.58 -17.38 -7.96
C LEU A 319 8.28 -18.36 -7.02
N SER A 320 9.60 -18.22 -6.87
CA SER A 320 10.36 -19.01 -5.91
C SER A 320 9.99 -18.64 -4.47
N ILE A 321 9.71 -19.65 -3.66
CA ILE A 321 9.35 -19.47 -2.26
C ILE A 321 10.60 -19.61 -1.39
N PHE A 322 10.83 -18.60 -0.54
CA PHE A 322 11.83 -18.67 0.52
C PHE A 322 11.17 -18.42 1.86
N GLN A 323 11.30 -19.38 2.78
CA GLN A 323 10.82 -19.26 4.14
C GLN A 323 12.01 -19.28 5.10
N ILE A 324 12.10 -18.26 5.95
CA ILE A 324 13.14 -18.21 6.98
C ILE A 324 12.89 -19.34 7.99
N LYS A 325 13.86 -20.24 8.12
CA LYS A 325 13.84 -21.34 9.07
C LYS A 325 14.41 -20.87 10.42
N VAL A 326 13.60 -20.12 11.15
CA VAL A 326 13.98 -19.60 12.47
C VAL A 326 14.13 -20.75 13.48
N HIS A 327 15.15 -20.66 14.33
CA HIS A 327 15.37 -21.55 15.47
C HIS A 327 15.83 -20.74 16.69
N ASN A 328 15.86 -21.31 17.88
CA ASN A 328 16.17 -20.60 19.13
C ASN A 328 17.52 -19.85 19.15
N LYS A 329 18.46 -20.20 18.27
CA LYS A 329 19.78 -19.54 18.14
C LYS A 329 19.87 -18.60 16.93
N TYR A 330 18.75 -18.22 16.31
CA TYR A 330 18.74 -17.36 15.12
C TYR A 330 18.85 -15.91 15.59
N THR A 331 20.00 -15.29 15.37
CA THR A 331 20.27 -13.92 15.80
C THR A 331 19.44 -12.92 15.00
N SER A 332 18.92 -11.90 15.70
CA SER A 332 18.19 -10.76 15.14
C SER A 332 19.05 -9.89 14.25
#